data_AF-D4VDZ6-F1
#
_entry.id   AF-D4VDZ6-F1
#
_cell.length_a   1.000
_cell.length_b   1.000
_cell.length_c   1.000
_cell.angle_alpha   90.00
_cell.angle_beta   90.00
_cell.angle_gamma   90.00
#
_symmetry.space_group_name_H-M   'P 1'
#
loop_
_entity.id
_entity.type
_entity.pdbx_description
1 polymer ?
#
loop_
_entity_poly.entity_id
_entity_poly.type
_entity_poly.pdbx_seq_one_letter_code
_entity_poly.pdbx_strand_id
1 'polypeptide(L)'
;MPAIQCNQGDLYQEYMGEASAPTNIAPDFASLKPVLSFILTSSRVAEGLVVPSSMKWYFNDVEIKFSGNVSTNTFGGETGHFKFIPYQPGTTDYYGLQIVKNLVKASGAASCTIKGEATVTVGNTSDTVQFVYSIPITKGVGNQKHVTIIAGDNKYFTLRDKGQSCILKAVARMGSDEITTGLAYKWYNQVNGAWSVLSGKTTQTLTVTNDMVDTTGVFKAEVYQGGKLIGQDTQSVMDASDPFDLILNPTPEDETIRESGDTVVYKPILVKRGSTTKYKDMTFYFVFMDSAGVVLNPSTSGTAATSGTCTWDMCQQAGGNVAWTITTKE
;
A
#
# COMPACT_ATOMS: atom_id res chain seq x y z
N MET A 1 12.98 -5.67 1.45
CA MET A 1 12.21 -4.43 1.25
C MET A 1 11.09 -4.37 2.28
N PRO A 2 10.94 -3.26 3.03
CA PRO A 2 9.84 -3.10 3.97
C PRO A 2 8.57 -2.62 3.25
N ALA A 3 7.41 -3.02 3.73
CA ALA A 3 6.11 -2.49 3.33
C ALA A 3 5.13 -2.57 4.51
N ILE A 4 4.20 -1.63 4.58
CA ILE A 4 3.02 -1.75 5.45
C ILE A 4 1.80 -2.00 4.56
N GLN A 5 1.10 -3.11 4.79
CA GLN A 5 -0.13 -3.46 4.10
C GLN A 5 -1.30 -3.48 5.09
N CYS A 6 -2.47 -2.99 4.69
CA CYS A 6 -3.66 -2.99 5.54
C CYS A 6 -4.66 -4.04 5.09
N ASN A 7 -5.29 -4.76 6.03
CA ASN A 7 -6.40 -5.64 5.67
C ASN A 7 -7.62 -4.91 5.08
N GLN A 8 -7.75 -3.60 5.33
CA GLN A 8 -8.84 -2.77 4.83
C GLN A 8 -8.46 -1.94 3.59
N GLY A 9 -7.34 -2.28 2.93
CA GLY A 9 -6.84 -1.51 1.79
C GLY A 9 -6.37 -0.12 2.21
N ASP A 10 -6.47 0.85 1.31
CA ASP A 10 -6.06 2.22 1.60
C ASP A 10 -6.97 2.89 2.62
N LEU A 11 -6.38 3.27 3.75
CA LEU A 11 -7.09 3.93 4.84
C LEU A 11 -7.23 5.42 4.57
N TYR A 12 -8.43 5.93 4.81
CA TYR A 12 -8.75 7.36 4.84
C TYR A 12 -9.78 7.61 5.94
N GLN A 13 -9.96 8.87 6.35
CA GLN A 13 -11.14 9.29 7.10
C GLN A 13 -11.65 10.66 6.62
N GLU A 14 -12.95 10.73 6.39
CA GLU A 14 -13.68 11.98 6.25
C GLU A 14 -14.36 12.34 7.58
N TYR A 15 -14.57 13.63 7.82
CA TYR A 15 -15.29 14.09 9.01
C TYR A 15 -16.04 15.41 8.79
N MET A 16 -16.99 15.68 9.69
CA MET A 16 -17.70 16.95 9.83
C MET A 16 -17.45 17.58 11.21
N GLY A 17 -17.81 18.86 11.35
CA GLY A 17 -17.66 19.61 12.59
C GLY A 17 -16.23 20.10 12.83
N GLU A 18 -15.87 20.23 14.11
CA GLU A 18 -14.59 20.78 14.57
C GLU A 18 -13.59 19.66 14.89
N ALA A 19 -12.30 19.93 14.70
CA ALA A 19 -11.23 18.95 14.92
C ALA A 19 -11.20 18.38 16.35
N SER A 20 -11.59 19.18 17.35
CA SER A 20 -11.65 18.78 18.76
C SER A 20 -12.89 17.95 19.12
N ALA A 21 -13.93 18.01 18.29
CA ALA A 21 -15.20 17.29 18.47
C ALA A 21 -15.76 16.87 17.09
N PRO A 22 -15.05 16.00 16.36
CA PRO A 22 -15.46 15.60 15.02
C PRO A 22 -16.75 14.78 15.08
N THR A 23 -17.56 14.95 14.05
CA THR A 23 -18.84 14.24 13.88
C THR A 23 -18.86 13.55 12.52
N ASN A 24 -19.72 12.55 12.37
CA ASN A 24 -19.93 11.85 11.10
C ASN A 24 -18.63 11.31 10.47
N ILE A 25 -17.75 10.72 11.30
CA ILE A 25 -16.47 10.18 10.84
C ILE A 25 -16.73 8.93 9.99
N ALA A 26 -16.13 8.89 8.81
CA ALA A 26 -16.30 7.79 7.86
C ALA A 26 -15.02 7.48 7.08
N PRO A 27 -14.62 6.21 6.94
CA PRO A 27 -15.10 5.06 7.69
C PRO A 27 -14.77 5.15 9.19
N ASP A 28 -15.64 4.60 10.02
CA ASP A 28 -15.43 4.49 11.47
C ASP A 28 -14.44 3.36 11.82
N PHE A 29 -13.23 3.72 12.22
CA PHE A 29 -12.17 2.78 12.61
C PHE A 29 -12.44 2.11 13.96
N ALA A 30 -13.30 2.66 14.82
CA ALA A 30 -13.70 1.97 16.04
C ALA A 30 -14.51 0.70 15.73
N SER A 31 -15.30 0.74 14.64
CA SER A 31 -16.06 -0.39 14.12
C SER A 31 -15.23 -1.27 13.18
N LEU A 32 -14.52 -0.65 12.22
CA LEU A 32 -13.77 -1.36 11.18
C LEU A 32 -12.50 -2.06 11.72
N LYS A 33 -11.86 -1.45 12.73
CA LYS A 33 -10.63 -1.91 13.38
C LYS A 33 -9.53 -2.39 12.42
N PRO A 34 -9.10 -1.52 11.49
CA PRO A 34 -8.10 -1.89 10.49
C PRO A 34 -6.79 -2.32 11.13
N VAL A 35 -6.14 -3.29 10.50
CA VAL A 35 -4.86 -3.87 10.92
C VAL A 35 -3.83 -3.57 9.85
N LEU A 36 -2.80 -2.82 10.25
CA LEU A 36 -1.60 -2.61 9.47
C LEU A 36 -0.62 -3.74 9.79
N SER A 37 -0.13 -4.44 8.77
CA SER A 37 0.86 -5.51 8.89
C SER A 37 2.18 -5.06 8.27
N PHE A 38 3.26 -5.17 9.04
CA PHE A 38 4.60 -4.88 8.56
C PHE A 38 5.18 -6.12 7.86
N ILE A 39 5.38 -5.99 6.56
CA ILE A 39 5.89 -7.05 5.69
C ILE A 39 7.32 -6.68 5.34
N LEU A 40 8.24 -7.60 5.57
CA LEU A 40 9.64 -7.40 5.25
C LEU A 40 10.13 -8.58 4.41
N THR A 41 10.62 -8.28 3.22
CA THR A 41 11.30 -9.28 2.37
C THR A 41 12.81 -9.16 2.52
N SER A 42 13.51 -10.30 2.51
CA SER A 42 14.98 -10.30 2.52
C SER A 42 15.48 -10.01 1.13
N SER A 43 16.59 -9.28 1.05
CA SER A 43 17.38 -9.23 -0.17
C SER A 43 18.37 -10.40 -0.24
N ARG A 44 18.17 -11.50 0.52
CA ARG A 44 19.05 -12.69 0.57
C ARG A 44 18.43 -13.86 -0.19
N VAL A 45 19.25 -14.62 -0.92
CA VAL A 45 18.84 -15.71 -1.85
C VAL A 45 17.83 -16.70 -1.24
N ALA A 46 17.98 -17.05 0.04
CA ALA A 46 17.21 -18.11 0.70
C ALA A 46 16.07 -17.61 1.60
N GLU A 47 15.93 -16.30 1.78
CA GLU A 47 14.98 -15.72 2.73
C GLU A 47 13.95 -14.92 1.93
N GLY A 48 12.73 -15.45 1.77
CA GLY A 48 11.62 -14.69 1.19
C GLY A 48 11.18 -13.60 2.17
N LEU A 49 10.41 -14.01 3.19
CA LEU A 49 10.02 -13.13 4.29
C LEU A 49 11.06 -13.15 5.42
N VAL A 50 11.29 -11.97 6.00
CA VAL A 50 12.12 -11.76 7.19
C VAL A 50 11.19 -11.45 8.36
N VAL A 51 11.43 -12.11 9.48
CA VAL A 51 10.80 -11.78 10.76
C VAL A 51 11.73 -10.84 11.52
N PRO A 52 11.34 -9.58 11.77
CA PRO A 52 12.12 -8.66 12.59
C PRO A 52 12.36 -9.20 14.01
N SER A 53 13.52 -8.88 14.60
CA SER A 53 13.80 -9.20 16.01
C SER A 53 13.01 -8.31 16.97
N SER A 54 12.66 -7.09 16.54
CA SER A 54 11.73 -6.21 17.26
C SER A 54 11.03 -5.24 16.31
N MET A 55 9.96 -4.62 16.80
CA MET A 55 9.15 -3.65 16.05
C MET A 55 8.77 -2.48 16.96
N LYS A 56 8.99 -1.26 16.47
CA LYS A 56 8.42 -0.03 17.04
C LYS A 56 7.44 0.59 16.06
N TRP A 57 6.48 1.31 16.62
CA TRP A 57 5.46 2.01 15.84
C TRP A 57 5.42 3.47 16.26
N TYR A 58 5.18 4.36 15.31
CA TYR A 58 5.07 5.80 15.52
C TYR A 58 3.78 6.32 14.88
N PHE A 59 3.15 7.29 15.52
CA PHE A 59 2.05 8.08 14.96
C PHE A 59 2.49 9.54 14.87
N ASN A 60 2.51 10.11 13.66
CA ASN A 60 3.05 11.45 13.40
C ASN A 60 4.42 11.67 14.07
N ASP A 61 5.34 10.73 13.84
CA ASP A 61 6.69 10.68 14.41
C ASP A 61 6.82 10.55 15.93
N VAL A 62 5.70 10.44 16.66
CA VAL A 62 5.70 10.15 18.09
C VAL A 62 5.65 8.63 18.30
N GLU A 63 6.65 8.08 19.00
CA GLU A 63 6.68 6.66 19.35
C GLU A 63 5.45 6.25 20.16
N ILE A 64 4.77 5.21 19.70
CA ILE A 64 3.61 4.62 20.37
C ILE A 64 4.12 3.65 21.43
N LYS A 65 3.85 3.97 22.70
CA LYS A 65 4.16 3.17 23.88
C LYS A 65 2.99 2.25 24.19
N PHE A 66 3.27 1.01 24.55
CA PHE A 66 2.25 0.01 24.85
C PHE A 66 2.34 -0.51 26.28
N SER A 67 1.19 -0.79 26.89
CA SER A 67 1.06 -1.59 28.10
C SER A 67 -0.06 -2.61 27.88
N GLY A 68 0.24 -3.90 28.09
CA GLY A 68 -0.70 -4.98 27.74
C GLY A 68 -1.12 -4.95 26.26
N ASN A 69 -0.18 -4.59 25.37
CA ASN A 69 -0.40 -4.37 23.93
C ASN A 69 -1.35 -3.21 23.56
N VAL A 70 -1.85 -2.41 24.50
CA VAL A 70 -2.70 -1.25 24.22
C VAL A 70 -1.87 0.03 24.36
N SER A 71 -2.02 0.96 23.41
CA SER A 71 -1.25 2.19 23.39
C SER A 71 -1.59 3.08 24.59
N THR A 72 -0.57 3.62 25.26
CA THR A 72 -0.74 4.47 26.46
C THR A 72 -0.56 5.96 26.19
N ASN A 73 -0.07 6.34 25.00
CA ASN A 73 0.04 7.74 24.59
C ASN A 73 -1.32 8.43 24.60
N THR A 74 -1.31 9.72 24.93
CA THR A 74 -2.46 10.61 24.79
C THR A 74 -2.39 11.33 23.45
N PHE A 75 -3.30 11.02 22.53
CA PHE A 75 -3.47 11.73 21.27
C PHE A 75 -4.85 12.38 21.25
N GLY A 76 -4.95 13.68 20.92
CA GLY A 76 -6.24 14.39 20.96
C GLY A 76 -6.96 14.31 22.31
N GLY A 77 -6.23 14.16 23.43
CA GLY A 77 -6.81 13.99 24.77
C GLY A 77 -7.30 12.57 25.11
N GLU A 78 -7.04 11.58 24.27
CA GLU A 78 -7.49 10.19 24.46
C GLU A 78 -6.32 9.19 24.41
N THR A 79 -6.44 8.09 25.14
CA THR A 79 -5.49 6.96 25.11
C THR A 79 -6.10 5.74 24.43
N GLY A 80 -5.29 4.71 24.15
CA GLY A 80 -5.78 3.43 23.61
C GLY A 80 -6.25 3.50 22.17
N HIS A 81 -5.61 4.30 21.31
CA HIS A 81 -5.91 4.38 19.88
C HIS A 81 -5.41 3.18 19.09
N PHE A 82 -4.36 2.52 19.59
CA PHE A 82 -3.70 1.44 18.88
C PHE A 82 -3.52 0.21 19.76
N LYS A 83 -3.55 -0.96 19.12
CA LYS A 83 -3.21 -2.23 19.73
C LYS A 83 -2.05 -2.87 18.95
N PHE A 84 -0.97 -3.18 19.66
CA PHE A 84 0.16 -3.92 19.11
C PHE A 84 -0.23 -5.39 18.88
N ILE A 85 0.08 -5.90 17.68
CA ILE A 85 -0.09 -7.30 17.33
C ILE A 85 1.31 -7.91 17.22
N PRO A 86 1.75 -8.73 18.19
CA PRO A 86 3.03 -9.41 18.10
C PRO A 86 3.03 -10.44 16.98
N TYR A 87 4.20 -10.67 16.41
CA TYR A 87 4.42 -11.81 15.53
C TYR A 87 4.25 -13.12 16.30
N GLN A 88 3.46 -14.04 15.76
CA GLN A 88 3.29 -15.40 16.25
C GLN A 88 3.17 -16.34 15.04
N PRO A 89 4.17 -17.20 14.77
CA PRO A 89 4.16 -18.10 13.61
C PRO A 89 2.87 -18.91 13.53
N GLY A 90 2.24 -18.94 12.35
CA GLY A 90 1.02 -19.73 12.10
C GLY A 90 -0.26 -19.16 12.72
N THR A 91 -0.18 -17.99 13.37
CA THR A 91 -1.35 -17.27 13.93
C THR A 91 -1.38 -15.81 13.44
N THR A 92 -0.30 -15.08 13.68
CA THR A 92 -0.06 -13.71 13.22
C THR A 92 1.32 -13.64 12.59
N ASP A 93 1.37 -13.93 11.30
CA ASP A 93 2.64 -14.08 10.57
C ASP A 93 3.37 -12.76 10.28
N TYR A 94 2.84 -11.64 10.77
CA TYR A 94 3.44 -10.32 10.68
C TYR A 94 3.30 -9.60 12.01
N TYR A 95 4.29 -8.77 12.36
CA TYR A 95 4.04 -7.72 13.33
C TYR A 95 2.97 -6.78 12.80
N GLY A 96 2.05 -6.38 13.65
CA GLY A 96 0.97 -5.49 13.24
C GLY A 96 0.65 -4.40 14.25
N LEU A 97 -0.08 -3.43 13.75
CA LEU A 97 -0.69 -2.35 14.52
C LEU A 97 -2.17 -2.29 14.14
N GLN A 98 -3.04 -2.62 15.09
CA GLN A 98 -4.47 -2.42 14.91
C GLN A 98 -4.85 -1.02 15.37
N ILE A 99 -5.59 -0.30 14.54
CA ILE A 99 -6.21 0.97 14.89
C ILE A 99 -7.56 0.64 15.50
N VAL A 100 -7.82 1.11 16.72
CA VAL A 100 -9.06 0.78 17.47
C VAL A 100 -9.94 2.00 17.75
N LYS A 101 -9.49 3.19 17.37
CA LYS A 101 -10.23 4.45 17.47
C LYS A 101 -10.04 5.31 16.23
N ASN A 102 -10.97 6.22 15.99
CA ASN A 102 -10.84 7.21 14.93
C ASN A 102 -9.65 8.13 15.18
N LEU A 103 -8.96 8.49 14.11
CA LEU A 103 -7.73 9.27 14.13
C LEU A 103 -7.95 10.77 13.93
N VAL A 104 -9.14 11.19 13.45
CA VAL A 104 -9.47 12.60 13.18
C VAL A 104 -9.12 13.51 14.37
N LYS A 105 -9.59 13.18 15.57
CA LYS A 105 -9.28 13.98 16.77
C LYS A 105 -7.81 13.82 17.20
N ALA A 106 -7.28 12.61 17.07
CA ALA A 106 -5.89 12.29 17.43
C ALA A 106 -4.87 13.06 16.57
N SER A 107 -5.18 13.32 15.31
CA SER A 107 -4.34 14.06 14.35
C SER A 107 -4.65 15.56 14.29
N GLY A 108 -5.62 16.05 15.07
CA GLY A 108 -6.08 17.45 14.96
C GLY A 108 -6.73 17.75 13.60
N ALA A 109 -7.38 16.75 13.01
CA ALA A 109 -8.02 16.76 11.71
C ALA A 109 -7.09 16.99 10.50
N ALA A 110 -5.79 16.79 10.69
CA ALA A 110 -4.83 16.72 9.59
C ALA A 110 -4.64 15.26 9.14
N SER A 111 -4.24 15.06 7.88
CA SER A 111 -3.68 13.78 7.42
C SER A 111 -2.54 13.36 8.35
N CYS A 112 -2.43 12.06 8.60
CA CYS A 112 -1.49 11.51 9.57
C CYS A 112 -0.67 10.37 8.99
N THR A 113 0.40 10.01 9.69
CA THR A 113 1.28 8.90 9.29
C THR A 113 1.41 7.88 10.40
N ILE A 114 1.52 6.61 10.00
CA ILE A 114 1.96 5.50 10.83
C ILE A 114 3.30 5.03 10.29
N LYS A 115 4.34 5.06 11.13
CA LYS A 115 5.66 4.54 10.77
C LYS A 115 5.92 3.25 11.54
N GLY A 116 6.28 2.19 10.83
CA GLY A 116 6.83 0.97 11.40
C GLY A 116 8.35 1.00 11.30
N GLU A 117 9.03 0.71 12.40
CA GLU A 117 10.49 0.61 12.49
C GLU A 117 10.85 -0.79 12.98
N ALA A 118 11.41 -1.59 12.08
CA ALA A 118 11.80 -2.97 12.31
C ALA A 118 13.29 -3.06 12.59
N THR A 119 13.68 -3.75 13.66
CA THR A 119 15.09 -4.18 13.83
C THR A 119 15.28 -5.56 13.23
N VAL A 120 16.29 -5.70 12.38
CA VAL A 120 16.71 -6.99 11.81
C VAL A 120 18.07 -7.33 12.38
N THR A 121 18.21 -8.52 12.95
CA THR A 121 19.46 -8.99 13.54
C THR A 121 19.97 -10.20 12.79
N VAL A 122 21.22 -10.14 12.31
CA VAL A 122 21.90 -11.26 11.67
C VAL A 122 23.26 -11.45 12.32
N GLY A 123 23.43 -12.58 13.00
CA GLY A 123 24.62 -12.82 13.81
C GLY A 123 24.76 -11.73 14.87
N ASN A 124 25.88 -11.01 14.84
CA ASN A 124 26.19 -9.94 15.81
C ASN A 124 25.87 -8.53 15.29
N THR A 125 25.32 -8.40 14.07
CA THR A 125 24.97 -7.11 13.48
C THR A 125 23.45 -6.92 13.53
N SER A 126 23.02 -5.73 13.88
CA SER A 126 21.62 -5.32 13.76
C SER A 126 21.51 -4.09 12.87
N ASP A 127 20.44 -4.03 12.10
CA ASP A 127 20.09 -2.90 11.26
C ASP A 127 18.62 -2.53 11.48
N THR A 128 18.27 -1.30 11.13
CA THR A 128 16.92 -0.77 11.29
C THR A 128 16.34 -0.44 9.93
N VAL A 129 15.16 -0.99 9.65
CA VAL A 129 14.44 -0.79 8.40
C VAL A 129 13.08 -0.19 8.71
N GLN A 130 12.66 0.83 7.97
CA GLN A 130 11.44 1.57 8.26
C GLN A 130 10.53 1.71 7.04
N PHE A 131 9.23 1.87 7.29
CA PHE A 131 8.25 2.23 6.27
C PHE A 131 7.22 3.18 6.87
N VAL A 132 6.79 4.17 6.08
CA VAL A 132 5.78 5.16 6.48
C VAL A 132 4.52 4.93 5.67
N TYR A 133 3.40 4.73 6.36
CA TYR A 133 2.07 4.58 5.82
C TYR A 133 1.27 5.86 6.09
N SER A 134 0.78 6.52 5.05
CA SER A 134 0.02 7.77 5.14
C SER A 134 -1.48 7.51 5.14
N ILE A 135 -2.23 8.23 5.97
CA ILE A 135 -3.68 8.15 6.09
C ILE A 135 -4.25 9.55 5.85
N PRO A 136 -4.87 9.79 4.68
CA PRO A 136 -5.55 11.04 4.42
C PRO A 136 -6.71 11.28 5.39
N ILE A 137 -6.80 12.50 5.90
CA ILE A 137 -7.95 12.95 6.69
C ILE A 137 -8.46 14.25 6.09
N THR A 138 -9.73 14.27 5.70
CA THR A 138 -10.34 15.40 4.98
C THR A 138 -11.69 15.77 5.58
N LYS A 139 -12.08 17.03 5.42
CA LYS A 139 -13.43 17.46 5.77
C LYS A 139 -14.39 17.02 4.66
N GLY A 140 -15.41 16.24 5.01
CA GLY A 140 -16.30 15.61 4.05
C GLY A 140 -17.64 15.23 4.68
N VAL A 141 -18.70 15.26 3.87
CA VAL A 141 -20.07 14.97 4.32
C VAL A 141 -20.39 13.46 4.32
N GLY A 142 -19.44 12.58 3.97
CA GLY A 142 -19.63 11.13 3.97
C GLY A 142 -20.71 10.63 3.00
N ASN A 143 -21.10 11.45 2.02
CA ASN A 143 -22.13 11.11 1.03
C ASN A 143 -21.54 10.68 -0.32
N GLN A 144 -20.21 10.70 -0.45
CA GLN A 144 -19.51 10.20 -1.61
C GLN A 144 -19.35 8.69 -1.50
N LYS A 145 -19.40 8.03 -2.66
CA LYS A 145 -19.13 6.59 -2.73
C LYS A 145 -17.63 6.39 -2.86
N HIS A 146 -17.07 5.59 -1.98
CA HIS A 146 -15.67 5.19 -2.03
C HIS A 146 -15.59 3.71 -2.35
N VAL A 147 -14.70 3.36 -3.26
CA VAL A 147 -14.34 1.98 -3.55
C VAL A 147 -12.95 1.76 -2.98
N THR A 148 -12.76 0.63 -2.33
CA THR A 148 -11.45 0.21 -1.81
C THR A 148 -11.26 -1.28 -2.07
N ILE A 149 -10.07 -1.67 -2.52
CA ILE A 149 -9.63 -3.06 -2.58
C ILE A 149 -9.07 -3.42 -1.21
N ILE A 150 -9.81 -4.26 -0.48
CA ILE A 150 -9.39 -4.78 0.82
C ILE A 150 -8.80 -6.19 0.67
N ALA A 151 -8.10 -6.66 1.69
CA ALA A 151 -7.67 -8.05 1.75
C ALA A 151 -8.89 -8.95 1.95
N GLY A 152 -9.11 -9.88 1.02
CA GLY A 152 -10.16 -10.90 1.12
C GLY A 152 -9.73 -12.13 1.91
N ASP A 153 -8.47 -12.18 2.35
CA ASP A 153 -7.89 -13.21 3.21
C ASP A 153 -6.85 -12.60 4.17
N ASN A 154 -6.21 -13.45 4.98
CA ASN A 154 -5.21 -13.02 5.97
C ASN A 154 -3.79 -12.91 5.40
N LYS A 155 -3.63 -12.81 4.08
CA LYS A 155 -2.30 -12.75 3.43
C LYS A 155 -1.86 -11.33 3.09
N TYR A 156 -2.70 -10.32 3.33
CA TYR A 156 -2.34 -8.90 3.21
C TYR A 156 -1.64 -8.60 1.86
N PHE A 157 -2.26 -9.05 0.77
CA PHE A 157 -1.76 -8.83 -0.59
C PHE A 157 -0.37 -9.43 -0.86
N THR A 158 0.02 -10.48 -0.14
CA THR A 158 1.34 -11.10 -0.25
C THR A 158 1.23 -12.58 -0.58
N LEU A 159 1.95 -12.99 -1.63
CA LEU A 159 2.18 -14.39 -2.00
C LEU A 159 3.51 -14.80 -1.37
N ARG A 160 3.48 -15.74 -0.42
CA ARG A 160 4.68 -16.07 0.37
C ARG A 160 5.53 -17.13 -0.28
N ASP A 161 4.86 -18.16 -0.79
CA ASP A 161 5.47 -19.32 -1.42
C ASP A 161 4.97 -19.48 -2.86
N LYS A 162 5.73 -20.20 -3.67
CA LYS A 162 5.31 -20.54 -5.03
C LYS A 162 4.07 -21.45 -5.02
N GLY A 163 3.17 -21.23 -5.97
CA GLY A 163 1.91 -21.96 -6.10
C GLY A 163 0.82 -21.49 -5.13
N GLN A 164 1.02 -20.36 -4.43
CA GLN A 164 0.02 -19.76 -3.58
C GLN A 164 -0.84 -18.74 -4.34
N SER A 165 -1.86 -18.27 -3.62
CA SER A 165 -2.72 -17.18 -4.04
C SER A 165 -3.06 -16.28 -2.87
N CYS A 166 -3.42 -15.02 -3.14
CA CYS A 166 -4.12 -14.16 -2.20
C CYS A 166 -5.45 -13.70 -2.81
N ILE A 167 -6.33 -13.14 -1.97
CA ILE A 167 -7.65 -12.65 -2.41
C ILE A 167 -7.71 -11.14 -2.27
N LEU A 168 -8.03 -10.46 -3.37
CA LEU A 168 -8.46 -9.07 -3.38
C LEU A 168 -9.98 -9.01 -3.28
N LYS A 169 -10.54 -8.07 -2.51
CA LYS A 169 -11.99 -7.86 -2.42
C LYS A 169 -12.32 -6.38 -2.61
N ALA A 170 -13.07 -6.05 -3.66
CA ALA A 170 -13.54 -4.69 -3.88
C ALA A 170 -14.77 -4.39 -3.01
N VAL A 171 -14.68 -3.37 -2.16
CA VAL A 171 -15.76 -2.93 -1.27
C VAL A 171 -16.15 -1.50 -1.61
N ALA A 172 -17.45 -1.27 -1.83
CA ALA A 172 -18.00 0.07 -2.01
C ALA A 172 -18.66 0.52 -0.72
N ARG A 173 -18.38 1.75 -0.27
CA ARG A 173 -18.98 2.37 0.91
C ARG A 173 -19.56 3.73 0.59
N MET A 174 -20.58 4.13 1.33
CA MET A 174 -21.06 5.51 1.40
C MET A 174 -21.07 5.90 2.86
N GLY A 175 -20.16 6.79 3.24
CA GLY A 175 -19.84 7.00 4.65
C GLY A 175 -19.28 5.72 5.27
N SER A 176 -19.82 5.32 6.43
CA SER A 176 -19.42 4.09 7.12
C SER A 176 -20.14 2.82 6.64
N ASP A 177 -21.17 2.96 5.81
CA ASP A 177 -22.02 1.84 5.39
C ASP A 177 -21.49 1.19 4.11
N GLU A 178 -21.41 -0.15 4.11
CA GLU A 178 -21.08 -0.93 2.92
C GLU A 178 -22.30 -1.06 1.98
N ILE A 179 -22.08 -0.78 0.71
CA ILE A 179 -23.06 -1.01 -0.35
C ILE A 179 -22.91 -2.47 -0.80
N THR A 180 -23.96 -3.29 -0.60
CA THR A 180 -23.89 -4.75 -0.83
C THR A 180 -24.74 -5.24 -2.00
N THR A 181 -25.59 -4.39 -2.59
CA THR A 181 -26.56 -4.80 -3.62
C THR A 181 -26.44 -4.01 -4.92
N GLY A 182 -26.74 -4.68 -6.04
CA GLY A 182 -26.79 -4.05 -7.37
C GLY A 182 -25.43 -3.63 -7.91
N LEU A 183 -24.36 -4.27 -7.45
CA LEU A 183 -22.98 -4.00 -7.85
C LEU A 183 -22.52 -4.93 -8.97
N ALA A 184 -21.75 -4.38 -9.90
CA ALA A 184 -21.00 -5.12 -10.91
C ALA A 184 -19.53 -4.71 -10.87
N TYR A 185 -18.63 -5.65 -11.14
CA TYR A 185 -17.19 -5.47 -10.97
C TYR A 185 -16.46 -5.70 -12.30
N LYS A 186 -15.42 -4.91 -12.54
CA LYS A 186 -14.41 -5.18 -13.57
C LYS A 186 -13.04 -5.13 -12.93
N TRP A 187 -12.26 -6.18 -13.15
CA TRP A 187 -10.89 -6.26 -12.68
C TRP A 187 -9.91 -6.05 -13.82
N TYR A 188 -8.80 -5.41 -13.50
CA TYR A 188 -7.70 -5.15 -14.41
C TYR A 188 -6.39 -5.52 -13.73
N ASN A 189 -5.39 -5.87 -14.52
CA ASN A 189 -4.00 -5.88 -14.10
C ASN A 189 -3.18 -4.94 -14.99
N GLN A 190 -2.06 -4.49 -14.46
CA GLN A 190 -1.12 -3.69 -15.23
C GLN A 190 -0.18 -4.62 -16.02
N VAL A 191 -0.22 -4.51 -17.35
CA VAL A 191 0.59 -5.32 -18.27
C VAL A 191 1.23 -4.40 -19.29
N ASN A 192 2.55 -4.49 -19.46
CA ASN A 192 3.31 -3.73 -20.45
C ASN A 192 3.00 -2.22 -20.40
N GLY A 193 2.89 -1.66 -19.19
CA GLY A 193 2.64 -0.24 -18.99
C GLY A 193 1.19 0.21 -19.07
N ALA A 194 0.24 -0.69 -19.37
CA ALA A 194 -1.16 -0.34 -19.56
C ALA A 194 -2.11 -1.19 -18.70
N TRP A 195 -3.29 -0.67 -18.40
CA TRP A 195 -4.36 -1.43 -17.77
C TRP A 195 -4.97 -2.42 -18.77
N SER A 196 -4.87 -3.71 -18.46
CA SER A 196 -5.50 -4.79 -19.23
C SER A 196 -6.68 -5.37 -18.46
N VAL A 197 -7.82 -5.55 -19.13
CA VAL A 197 -9.01 -6.16 -18.51
C VAL A 197 -8.75 -7.65 -18.24
N LEU A 198 -8.98 -8.09 -17.01
CA LEU A 198 -8.99 -9.50 -16.66
C LEU A 198 -10.34 -10.12 -17.08
N SER A 199 -10.38 -10.61 -18.33
CA SER A 199 -11.59 -11.16 -18.94
C SER A 199 -12.25 -12.25 -18.08
N GLY A 200 -13.57 -12.14 -17.89
CA GLY A 200 -14.36 -13.06 -17.07
C GLY A 200 -14.26 -12.85 -15.56
N LYS A 201 -13.36 -11.98 -15.06
CA LYS A 201 -13.25 -11.66 -13.63
C LYS A 201 -14.22 -10.52 -13.28
N THR A 202 -15.46 -10.89 -12.97
CA THR A 202 -16.59 -9.96 -12.74
C THR A 202 -17.19 -10.05 -11.33
N THR A 203 -16.60 -10.88 -10.46
CA THR A 203 -17.01 -11.06 -9.07
C THR A 203 -16.44 -9.98 -8.15
N GLN A 204 -17.02 -9.81 -6.96
CA GLN A 204 -16.51 -8.89 -5.93
C GLN A 204 -15.06 -9.18 -5.53
N THR A 205 -14.66 -10.44 -5.60
CA THR A 205 -13.30 -10.88 -5.28
C THR A 205 -12.52 -11.25 -6.52
N LEU A 206 -11.20 -11.03 -6.46
CA LEU A 206 -10.22 -11.54 -7.43
C LEU A 206 -9.20 -12.41 -6.68
N THR A 207 -9.05 -13.66 -7.11
CA THR A 207 -7.92 -14.51 -6.70
C THR A 207 -6.72 -14.18 -7.56
N VAL A 208 -5.64 -13.76 -6.91
CA VAL A 208 -4.35 -13.44 -7.54
C VAL A 208 -3.37 -14.55 -7.22
N THR A 209 -2.72 -15.13 -8.23
CA THR A 209 -1.75 -16.22 -8.11
C THR A 209 -0.34 -15.73 -8.43
N ASN A 210 0.69 -16.52 -8.11
CA ASN A 210 2.08 -16.21 -8.50
C ASN A 210 2.22 -15.95 -10.01
N ASP A 211 1.51 -16.68 -10.87
CA ASP A 211 1.63 -16.48 -12.34
C ASP A 211 1.08 -15.13 -12.84
N MET A 212 0.38 -14.38 -11.99
CA MET A 212 -0.16 -13.06 -12.33
C MET A 212 0.75 -11.92 -11.85
N VAL A 213 1.79 -12.24 -11.09
CA VAL A 213 2.61 -11.28 -10.34
C VAL A 213 4.07 -11.70 -10.44
N ASP A 214 4.89 -10.83 -11.02
CA ASP A 214 6.35 -10.92 -10.83
C ASP A 214 6.68 -10.53 -9.38
N THR A 215 7.80 -9.85 -9.11
CA THR A 215 8.13 -9.40 -7.75
C THR A 215 7.01 -8.54 -7.15
N THR A 216 6.33 -7.73 -7.97
CA THR A 216 5.14 -6.94 -7.59
C THR A 216 4.23 -6.76 -8.79
N GLY A 217 2.93 -6.92 -8.60
CA GLY A 217 1.90 -6.70 -9.61
C GLY A 217 0.84 -5.74 -9.09
N VAL A 218 0.27 -4.90 -9.97
CA VAL A 218 -0.77 -3.93 -9.59
C VAL A 218 -2.09 -4.28 -10.26
N PHE A 219 -3.15 -4.26 -9.45
CA PHE A 219 -4.51 -4.61 -9.86
C PHE A 219 -5.43 -3.42 -9.67
N LYS A 220 -6.42 -3.27 -10.53
CA LYS A 220 -7.47 -2.25 -10.40
C LYS A 220 -8.84 -2.90 -10.38
N ALA A 221 -9.72 -2.39 -9.54
CA ALA A 221 -11.14 -2.73 -9.53
C ALA A 221 -11.96 -1.51 -9.88
N GLU A 222 -12.84 -1.64 -10.88
CA GLU A 222 -13.92 -0.68 -11.13
C GLU A 222 -15.23 -1.26 -10.64
N VAL A 223 -15.99 -0.50 -9.85
CA VAL A 223 -17.29 -0.91 -9.32
C VAL A 223 -18.39 -0.06 -9.92
N TYR A 224 -19.42 -0.72 -10.42
CA TYR A 224 -20.56 -0.10 -11.08
C TYR A 224 -21.84 -0.39 -10.31
N GLN A 225 -22.77 0.57 -10.30
CA GLN A 225 -24.13 0.40 -9.77
C GLN A 225 -25.14 0.93 -10.79
N GLY A 226 -26.10 0.10 -11.20
CA GLY A 226 -27.07 0.47 -12.25
C GLY A 226 -26.40 0.86 -13.58
N GLY A 227 -25.28 0.21 -13.91
CA GLY A 227 -24.50 0.48 -15.13
C GLY A 227 -23.59 1.71 -15.08
N LYS A 228 -23.61 2.50 -14.00
CA LYS A 228 -22.74 3.68 -13.82
C LYS A 228 -21.57 3.35 -12.91
N LEU A 229 -20.35 3.78 -13.30
CA LEU A 229 -19.18 3.69 -12.44
C LEU A 229 -19.42 4.51 -11.17
N ILE A 230 -19.27 3.89 -10.00
CA ILE A 230 -19.41 4.56 -8.70
C ILE A 230 -18.07 4.79 -8.00
N GLY A 231 -17.01 4.12 -8.45
CA GLY A 231 -15.67 4.30 -7.95
C GLY A 231 -14.74 3.22 -8.48
N GLN A 232 -13.46 3.42 -8.25
CA GLN A 232 -12.40 2.46 -8.58
C GLN A 232 -11.30 2.57 -7.54
N ASP A 233 -10.47 1.54 -7.47
CA ASP A 233 -9.29 1.54 -6.62
C ASP A 233 -8.19 0.65 -7.22
N THR A 234 -6.94 0.89 -6.82
CA THR A 234 -5.77 0.11 -7.22
C THR A 234 -5.06 -0.49 -6.02
N GLN A 235 -4.55 -1.72 -6.15
CA GLN A 235 -3.83 -2.40 -5.08
C GLN A 235 -2.65 -3.19 -5.64
N SER A 236 -1.49 -3.02 -4.99
CA SER A 236 -0.29 -3.80 -5.26
C SER A 236 -0.33 -5.14 -4.52
N VAL A 237 0.10 -6.19 -5.19
CA VAL A 237 0.34 -7.53 -4.64
C VAL A 237 1.82 -7.85 -4.76
N MET A 238 2.42 -8.39 -3.71
CA MET A 238 3.84 -8.75 -3.65
C MET A 238 4.02 -10.27 -3.77
N ASP A 239 4.90 -10.73 -4.68
CA ASP A 239 5.40 -12.11 -4.67
C ASP A 239 6.73 -12.20 -3.90
N ALA A 240 6.62 -12.52 -2.61
CA ALA A 240 7.79 -12.73 -1.76
C ALA A 240 8.55 -14.03 -2.09
N SER A 241 8.05 -14.87 -3.01
CA SER A 241 8.73 -16.09 -3.47
C SER A 241 9.51 -15.91 -4.77
N ASP A 242 9.40 -14.76 -5.45
CA ASP A 242 10.14 -14.49 -6.69
C ASP A 242 11.66 -14.59 -6.48
N PRO A 243 12.41 -15.40 -7.25
CA PRO A 243 13.87 -15.45 -7.12
C PRO A 243 14.61 -14.18 -7.61
N PHE A 244 13.90 -13.24 -8.22
CA PHE A 244 14.46 -11.97 -8.69
C PHE A 244 13.96 -10.78 -7.87
N ASP A 245 14.74 -9.70 -7.91
CA ASP A 245 14.35 -8.39 -7.37
C ASP A 245 14.79 -7.27 -8.33
N LEU A 246 14.24 -6.07 -8.15
CA LEU A 246 14.66 -4.86 -8.84
C LEU A 246 15.38 -3.91 -7.88
N ILE A 247 16.57 -3.45 -8.26
CA ILE A 247 17.23 -2.31 -7.60
C ILE A 247 16.98 -1.09 -8.47
N LEU A 248 16.20 -0.13 -7.96
CA LEU A 248 15.61 0.95 -8.76
C LEU A 248 16.58 2.07 -9.13
N ASN A 249 17.62 2.28 -8.31
CA ASN A 249 18.62 3.34 -8.44
C ASN A 249 18.00 4.71 -8.79
N PRO A 250 17.16 5.29 -7.93
CA PRO A 250 16.59 6.61 -8.17
C PRO A 250 17.66 7.70 -8.09
N THR A 251 17.42 8.80 -8.79
CA THR A 251 18.24 10.02 -8.71
C THR A 251 17.32 11.24 -8.72
N PRO A 252 17.24 12.03 -7.63
CA PRO A 252 17.97 11.86 -6.36
C PRO A 252 17.56 10.61 -5.58
N GLU A 253 18.41 10.16 -4.65
CA GLU A 253 18.19 8.94 -3.85
C GLU A 253 16.99 9.07 -2.89
N ASP A 254 16.70 10.29 -2.44
CA ASP A 254 15.56 10.60 -1.57
C ASP A 254 14.22 10.69 -2.32
N GLU A 255 14.22 10.46 -3.64
CA GLU A 255 13.05 10.47 -4.52
C GLU A 255 12.18 11.74 -4.37
N THR A 256 12.78 12.85 -3.96
CA THR A 256 12.02 14.07 -3.63
C THR A 256 12.02 15.05 -4.80
N ILE A 257 10.83 15.53 -5.17
CA ILE A 257 10.62 16.61 -6.14
C ILE A 257 10.05 17.82 -5.36
N ARG A 258 10.75 18.97 -5.37
CA ARG A 258 10.45 20.12 -4.50
C ARG A 258 9.89 21.31 -5.26
N GLU A 259 10.39 21.53 -6.46
CA GLU A 259 10.00 22.67 -7.28
C GLU A 259 9.96 22.37 -8.78
N SER A 260 9.42 23.32 -9.54
CA SER A 260 9.32 23.22 -10.99
C SER A 260 10.70 23.00 -11.63
N GLY A 261 10.82 21.93 -12.40
CA GLY A 261 12.07 21.52 -13.06
C GLY A 261 12.77 20.35 -12.38
N ASP A 262 12.42 20.04 -11.12
CA ASP A 262 12.91 18.84 -10.44
C ASP A 262 12.35 17.57 -11.09
N THR A 263 13.15 16.51 -11.03
CA THR A 263 12.77 15.18 -11.51
C THR A 263 13.39 14.09 -10.64
N VAL A 264 12.75 12.93 -10.64
CA VAL A 264 13.36 11.68 -10.14
C VAL A 264 13.53 10.74 -11.32
N VAL A 265 14.78 10.34 -11.58
CA VAL A 265 15.13 9.41 -12.65
C VAL A 265 15.41 8.04 -12.06
N TYR A 266 14.67 7.03 -12.50
CA TYR A 266 14.87 5.64 -12.12
C TYR A 266 15.72 4.92 -13.18
N LYS A 267 16.75 4.19 -12.73
CA LYS A 267 17.63 3.35 -13.58
C LYS A 267 17.71 1.93 -13.02
N PRO A 268 16.60 1.18 -13.11
CA PRO A 268 16.50 -0.12 -12.49
C PRO A 268 17.46 -1.14 -13.10
N ILE A 269 17.92 -2.07 -12.27
CA ILE A 269 18.59 -3.30 -12.70
C ILE A 269 17.86 -4.51 -12.14
N LEU A 270 17.76 -5.55 -12.97
CA LEU A 270 17.30 -6.86 -12.53
C LEU A 270 18.46 -7.57 -11.82
N VAL A 271 18.21 -8.06 -10.62
CA VAL A 271 19.17 -8.84 -9.85
C VAL A 271 18.55 -10.17 -9.43
N LYS A 272 19.38 -11.18 -9.20
CA LYS A 272 18.94 -12.33 -8.40
C LYS A 272 18.78 -11.85 -6.97
N ARG A 273 17.70 -12.25 -6.30
CA ARG A 273 17.56 -12.04 -4.86
C ARG A 273 18.79 -12.57 -4.16
N GLY A 274 19.38 -11.80 -3.25
CA GLY A 274 20.69 -12.09 -2.68
C GLY A 274 21.85 -11.29 -3.25
N SER A 275 21.66 -10.60 -4.36
CA SER A 275 22.74 -9.98 -5.10
C SER A 275 22.43 -8.52 -5.41
N THR A 276 23.49 -7.72 -5.45
CA THR A 276 23.48 -6.37 -6.03
C THR A 276 24.08 -6.35 -7.44
N THR A 277 24.51 -7.50 -7.94
CA THR A 277 25.10 -7.62 -9.28
C THR A 277 23.99 -7.77 -10.31
N LYS A 278 24.02 -6.92 -11.33
CA LYS A 278 23.13 -6.99 -12.49
C LYS A 278 23.13 -8.41 -13.06
N TYR A 279 21.94 -9.01 -13.13
CA TYR A 279 21.77 -10.39 -13.60
C TYR A 279 21.86 -10.49 -15.13
N LYS A 280 21.13 -9.64 -15.84
CA LYS A 280 21.15 -9.51 -17.30
C LYS A 280 20.72 -8.10 -17.71
N ASP A 281 21.02 -7.72 -18.95
CA ASP A 281 20.49 -6.48 -19.53
C ASP A 281 18.98 -6.64 -19.78
N MET A 282 18.22 -5.61 -19.43
CA MET A 282 16.77 -5.61 -19.44
C MET A 282 16.26 -4.19 -19.72
N THR A 283 15.09 -4.10 -20.34
CA THR A 283 14.30 -2.87 -20.42
C THR A 283 13.04 -3.03 -19.59
N PHE A 284 12.51 -1.92 -19.10
CA PHE A 284 11.43 -1.88 -18.12
C PHE A 284 10.31 -0.97 -18.59
N TYR A 285 9.08 -1.32 -18.26
CA TYR A 285 7.94 -0.42 -18.37
C TYR A 285 7.88 0.44 -17.11
N PHE A 286 7.81 1.76 -17.29
CA PHE A 286 7.71 2.72 -16.20
C PHE A 286 6.33 3.34 -16.23
N VAL A 287 5.54 3.14 -15.18
CA VAL A 287 4.22 3.79 -15.08
C VAL A 287 4.19 4.64 -13.83
N PHE A 288 3.90 5.91 -14.02
CA PHE A 288 3.63 6.88 -12.97
C PHE A 288 2.12 7.11 -12.91
N MET A 289 1.54 7.08 -11.72
CA MET A 289 0.10 7.11 -11.51
C MET A 289 -0.28 8.06 -10.38
N ASP A 290 -1.46 8.67 -10.49
CA ASP A 290 -2.10 9.29 -9.32
C ASP A 290 -2.74 8.23 -8.41
N SER A 291 -3.31 8.66 -7.29
CA SER A 291 -3.98 7.78 -6.33
C SER A 291 -5.23 7.09 -6.87
N ALA A 292 -5.80 7.56 -7.99
CA ALA A 292 -6.93 6.93 -8.66
C ALA A 292 -6.51 5.91 -9.73
N GLY A 293 -5.19 5.70 -9.92
CA GLY A 293 -4.63 4.81 -10.94
C GLY A 293 -4.63 5.40 -12.35
N VAL A 294 -4.77 6.73 -12.49
CA VAL A 294 -4.64 7.42 -13.78
C VAL A 294 -3.16 7.49 -14.14
N VAL A 295 -2.81 6.97 -15.32
CA VAL A 295 -1.43 7.00 -15.83
C VAL A 295 -1.05 8.43 -16.21
N LEU A 296 -0.01 8.95 -15.57
CA LEU A 296 0.51 10.32 -15.72
C LEU A 296 1.53 10.44 -16.86
N ASN A 297 2.09 9.31 -17.32
CA ASN A 297 3.01 9.24 -18.45
C ASN A 297 2.46 8.38 -19.61
N PRO A 298 1.25 8.65 -20.13
CA PRO A 298 0.59 7.76 -21.09
C PRO A 298 1.38 7.60 -22.40
N SER A 299 2.18 8.58 -22.80
CA SER A 299 3.00 8.54 -24.02
C SER A 299 4.21 7.59 -23.93
N THR A 300 4.71 7.30 -22.73
CA THR A 300 5.93 6.50 -22.52
C THR A 300 5.68 5.21 -21.75
N SER A 301 4.60 5.13 -20.97
CA SER A 301 4.28 3.97 -20.12
C SER A 301 4.32 2.63 -20.84
N GLY A 302 3.74 2.55 -22.05
CA GLY A 302 3.72 1.35 -22.88
C GLY A 302 5.01 1.05 -23.66
N THR A 303 6.06 1.84 -23.49
CA THR A 303 7.35 1.65 -24.19
C THR A 303 8.43 1.30 -23.18
N ALA A 304 8.98 0.09 -23.31
CA ALA A 304 10.05 -0.33 -22.42
C ALA A 304 11.33 0.48 -22.66
N ALA A 305 11.98 0.91 -21.58
CA ALA A 305 13.19 1.73 -21.61
C ALA A 305 14.19 1.27 -20.54
N THR A 306 15.42 1.78 -20.58
CA THR A 306 16.42 1.55 -19.51
C THR A 306 16.28 2.52 -18.35
N SER A 307 15.45 3.56 -18.50
CA SER A 307 15.18 4.57 -17.48
C SER A 307 13.81 5.19 -17.66
N GLY A 308 13.22 5.64 -16.54
CA GLY A 308 11.99 6.41 -16.52
C GLY A 308 12.13 7.61 -15.60
N THR A 309 11.39 8.69 -15.90
CA THR A 309 11.51 9.96 -15.19
C THR A 309 10.15 10.39 -14.65
N CYS A 310 10.05 10.51 -13.33
CA CYS A 310 8.96 11.21 -12.67
C CYS A 310 9.27 12.71 -12.68
N THR A 311 8.28 13.54 -12.98
CA THR A 311 8.47 14.99 -13.17
C THR A 311 7.59 15.78 -12.22
N TRP A 312 7.97 17.03 -11.96
CA TRP A 312 7.14 17.99 -11.22
C TRP A 312 5.70 18.08 -11.74
N ASP A 313 5.51 18.11 -13.07
CA ASP A 313 4.17 18.20 -13.65
C ASP A 313 3.28 17.00 -13.31
N MET A 314 3.88 15.80 -13.19
CA MET A 314 3.17 14.62 -12.73
C MET A 314 2.75 14.75 -11.25
N CYS A 315 3.61 15.30 -10.39
CA CYS A 315 3.25 15.59 -8.99
C CYS A 315 2.09 16.59 -8.91
N GLN A 316 2.13 17.64 -9.73
CA GLN A 316 1.05 18.63 -9.80
C GLN A 316 -0.27 18.02 -10.26
N GLN A 317 -0.22 17.16 -11.29
CA GLN A 317 -1.40 16.45 -11.78
C GLN A 317 -1.95 15.46 -10.76
N ALA A 318 -1.07 14.76 -10.02
CA ALA A 318 -1.47 13.84 -8.95
C ALA A 318 -1.99 14.57 -7.70
N GLY A 319 -1.78 15.88 -7.59
CA GLY A 319 -2.09 16.66 -6.40
C GLY A 319 -1.18 16.33 -5.21
N GLY A 320 0.05 15.86 -5.47
CA GLY A 320 1.01 15.46 -4.45
C GLY A 320 1.87 14.27 -4.86
N ASN A 321 1.85 13.21 -4.04
CA ASN A 321 2.67 12.02 -4.25
C ASN A 321 2.24 11.26 -5.51
N VAL A 322 3.24 10.83 -6.28
CA VAL A 322 3.07 10.00 -7.47
C VAL A 322 3.36 8.55 -7.11
N ALA A 323 2.41 7.66 -7.35
CA ALA A 323 2.65 6.23 -7.29
C ALA A 323 3.41 5.78 -8.55
N TRP A 324 4.26 4.77 -8.44
CA TRP A 324 4.93 4.21 -9.60
C TRP A 324 4.91 2.68 -9.61
N THR A 325 5.02 2.13 -10.80
CA THR A 325 5.19 0.69 -11.04
C THR A 325 6.24 0.51 -12.12
N ILE A 326 7.23 -0.34 -11.84
CA ILE A 326 8.32 -0.66 -12.73
C ILE A 326 8.34 -2.16 -12.92
N THR A 327 8.06 -2.62 -14.14
CA THR A 327 8.03 -4.05 -14.49
C THR A 327 8.99 -4.36 -15.62
N THR A 328 9.50 -5.59 -15.65
CA THR A 328 10.37 -6.05 -16.72
C THR A 328 9.60 -6.23 -18.03
N LYS A 329 10.28 -6.02 -19.17
CA LYS A 329 9.82 -6.50 -20.48
C LYS A 329 10.34 -7.92 -20.69
N GLU A 330 9.61 -8.92 -20.21
CA GLU A 330 9.85 -10.32 -20.57
C GLU A 330 8.80 -10.83 -21.56
#